data_AF-A0A7W0XTK5-F1
#
_entry.id   AF-A0A7W0XTK5-F1
#
_cell.length_a   1.000
_cell.length_b   1.000
_cell.length_c   1.000
_cell.angle_alpha   90.00
_cell.angle_beta   90.00
_cell.angle_gamma   90.00
#
_symmetry.space_group_name_H-M   'P 1'
#
loop_
_entity.id
_entity.type
_entity.pdbx_description
1 polymer ?
#
loop_
_entity_poly.entity_id
_entity_poly.type
_entity_poly.pdbx_seq_one_letter_code
_entity_poly.pdbx_strand_id
1 'polypeptide(L)' 'MIELFRSNDPVVISFVEALLKEAGIEHATLDQNMSVMEGSLGILPRRMLVARRQHESARRILVEAGLGRELS' A
#
# COMPACT_ATOMS: atom_id res chain seq x y z
N MET A 1 0.16 7.15 -11.92
CA MET A 1 -0.07 6.36 -10.69
C MET A 1 -1.16 7.06 -9.89
N ILE A 2 -2.06 6.32 -9.24
CA ILE A 2 -3.11 6.86 -8.36
C ILE A 2 -3.08 6.13 -7.01
N GLU A 3 -3.46 6.81 -5.95
CA GLU A 3 -3.50 6.25 -4.59
C GLU A 3 -4.47 5.07 -4.51
N LEU A 4 -4.05 3.99 -3.85
CA LEU A 4 -4.85 2.80 -3.57
C LEU A 4 -5.29 2.76 -2.10
N PHE A 5 -4.33 2.97 -1.20
CA PHE A 5 -4.56 3.06 0.24
C PHE A 5 -3.39 3.79 0.91
N ARG A 6 -3.61 4.17 2.18
CA ARG A 6 -2.57 4.72 3.05
C ARG A 6 -2.60 4.01 4.39
N SER A 7 -1.45 3.63 4.92
CA SER A 7 -1.36 3.01 6.24
C SER A 7 -0.02 3.33 6.91
N ASN A 8 -0.01 3.38 8.24
CA ASN A 8 1.19 3.43 9.05
C ASN A 8 1.55 2.06 9.65
N ASP A 9 0.71 1.04 9.48
CA ASP A 9 0.95 -0.30 9.96
C ASP A 9 1.89 -1.05 8.98
N PRO A 10 3.14 -1.35 9.37
CA PRO A 10 4.09 -2.04 8.52
C PRO A 10 3.61 -3.45 8.10
N VAL A 11 2.78 -4.12 8.90
CA VAL A 11 2.23 -5.44 8.59
C VAL A 11 1.24 -5.33 7.43
N VAL A 12 0.32 -4.36 7.49
CA VAL A 12 -0.65 -4.12 6.41
C VAL A 12 0.08 -3.74 5.11
N ILE A 13 1.07 -2.85 5.21
CA ILE A 13 1.90 -2.44 4.06
C ILE A 13 2.55 -3.66 3.40
N SER A 14 3.28 -4.48 4.16
CA SER A 14 3.96 -5.65 3.60
C SER A 14 2.99 -6.69 3.03
N PHE A 15 1.82 -6.85 3.66
CA PHE A 15 0.79 -7.76 3.16
C PHE A 15 0.22 -7.28 1.81
N VAL A 16 -0.07 -5.99 1.65
CA VAL A 16 -0.55 -5.44 0.38
C VAL A 16 0.52 -5.53 -0.72
N GLU A 17 1.78 -5.21 -0.41
CA GLU A 17 2.90 -5.36 -1.34
C GLU A 17 2.99 -6.79 -1.88
N ALA A 18 2.85 -7.79 -1.02
CA ALA A 18 2.86 -9.20 -1.41
C ALA A 18 1.69 -9.55 -2.36
N LEU A 19 0.46 -9.13 -2.03
CA LEU A 19 -0.72 -9.37 -2.86
C LEU A 19 -0.61 -8.72 -4.25
N LEU A 20 -0.17 -7.47 -4.31
CA LEU A 20 -0.02 -6.76 -5.58
C LEU A 20 1.09 -7.40 -6.43
N LYS A 21 2.18 -7.83 -5.80
CA LYS A 21 3.27 -8.53 -6.49
C LYS A 21 2.84 -9.89 -7.04
N GLU A 22 2.10 -10.67 -6.27
CA GLU A 22 1.55 -11.96 -6.71
C GLU A 22 0.57 -11.79 -7.87
N ALA A 23 -0.25 -10.74 -7.84
CA ALA A 23 -1.17 -10.40 -8.93
C ALA A 23 -0.49 -9.75 -10.15
N GLY A 24 0.83 -9.53 -10.14
CA GLY A 24 1.55 -8.86 -11.23
C GLY A 24 1.17 -7.38 -11.40
N ILE A 25 0.71 -6.74 -10.33
CA ILE A 25 0.31 -5.33 -10.32
C ILE A 25 1.51 -4.46 -9.94
N GLU A 26 1.81 -3.53 -10.82
CA GLU A 26 2.86 -2.54 -10.62
C GLU A 26 2.40 -1.52 -9.58
N HIS A 27 3.19 -1.35 -8.51
CA HIS A 27 2.88 -0.49 -7.39
C HIS A 27 4.11 0.33 -6.97
N ALA A 28 3.84 1.47 -6.33
CA ALA A 28 4.84 2.34 -5.76
C ALA A 28 4.43 2.77 -4.36
N THR A 29 5.35 2.67 -3.41
CA THR A 29 5.16 3.13 -2.03
C THR A 29 5.86 4.48 -1.87
N LEU A 30 5.10 5.54 -1.60
CA LEU A 30 5.63 6.85 -1.27
C LEU A 30 5.80 7.01 0.24
N ASP A 31 6.57 8.04 0.61
CA ASP A 31 6.83 8.43 2.01
C ASP A 31 7.79 7.48 2.77
N GLN A 32 8.63 6.72 2.05
CA GLN A 32 9.70 5.88 2.62
C GLN A 32 10.93 6.66 3.15
N ASN A 33 11.00 7.99 2.92
CA ASN A 33 12.23 8.78 3.06
C ASN A 33 12.57 9.30 4.47
N MET A 34 11.99 8.75 5.55
CA MET A 34 12.35 9.20 6.91
C MET A 34 12.97 8.06 7.73
N SER A 35 14.30 8.01 7.64
CA SER A 35 15.28 7.32 8.47
C SER A 35 14.76 6.25 9.45
N VAL A 36 14.96 4.99 9.09
CA VAL A 36 14.96 3.85 10.03
C VAL A 36 16.05 4.01 11.11
N MET A 37 16.97 4.99 10.97
CA MET A 37 18.15 5.15 11.80
C MET A 37 17.91 5.92 13.12
N GLU A 38 16.73 6.52 13.34
CA GLU A 38 16.52 7.40 14.51
C GLU A 38 15.08 7.36 15.06
N GLY A 39 14.70 6.24 15.68
CA GLY A 39 13.69 6.20 16.76
C GLY A 39 12.26 6.69 16.50
N SER A 40 11.91 7.08 15.27
CA SER A 40 10.61 7.64 14.94
C SER A 40 9.65 6.52 14.55
N LEU A 41 8.82 6.11 15.50
CA LEU A 41 7.68 5.21 15.36
C LEU A 41 6.73 5.63 14.22
N GLY A 42 7.09 5.40 12.95
CA GLY A 42 6.17 5.31 11.81
C GLY A 42 5.06 6.37 11.72
N ILE A 43 5.32 7.61 12.17
CA ILE A 43 4.26 8.60 12.44
C ILE A 43 3.57 9.06 11.15
N LEU A 44 4.26 8.93 10.01
CA LEU A 44 3.72 9.32 8.72
C LEU A 44 3.17 8.09 7.98
N PRO A 45 1.87 8.07 7.63
CA PRO A 45 1.27 6.98 6.88
C PRO A 45 1.88 6.92 5.47
N ARG A 46 2.31 5.73 5.08
CA ARG A 46 2.84 5.46 3.73
C ARG A 46 1.68 5.34 2.77
N ARG A 47 1.82 5.95 1.59
CA ARG A 47 0.84 5.86 0.51
C ARG A 47 1.28 4.83 -0.50
N MET A 48 0.41 3.90 -0.83
CA MET A 48 0.63 3.01 -1.97
C MET A 48 -0.17 3.48 -3.16
N LEU A 49 0.50 3.50 -4.30
CA LEU A 49 -0.06 3.90 -5.57
C LEU A 49 0.06 2.76 -6.57
N VAL A 50 -0.91 2.67 -7.45
CA VAL A 50 -0.93 1.72 -8.57
C VAL A 50 -1.16 2.45 -9.88
N ALA A 51 -0.93 1.76 -11.00
CA ALA A 51 -1.31 2.30 -12.30
C ALA A 51 -2.83 2.51 -12.36
N ARG A 52 -3.30 3.62 -12.94
CA ARG A 52 -4.74 3.92 -13.06
C ARG A 52 -5.52 2.79 -13.74
N ARG A 53 -4.90 2.13 -14.73
CA ARG A 53 -5.46 0.98 -15.46
C ARG A 53 -5.66 -0.28 -14.58
N GLN A 54 -4.93 -0.39 -13.48
CA GLN A 54 -4.93 -1.54 -12.55
C GLN A 54 -5.64 -1.23 -11.23
N HIS A 55 -6.14 0.00 -11.04
CA HIS A 55 -6.68 0.44 -9.75
C HIS A 55 -7.90 -0.37 -9.31
N GLU A 56 -8.87 -0.61 -10.20
CA GLU A 56 -10.05 -1.43 -9.89
C GLU A 56 -9.66 -2.87 -9.55
N SER A 57 -8.74 -3.47 -10.31
CA SER A 57 -8.24 -4.82 -10.04
C SER A 57 -7.52 -4.91 -8.69
N ALA A 58 -6.64 -3.94 -8.40
CA ALA A 58 -5.94 -3.84 -7.14
C ALA A 58 -6.92 -3.68 -5.96
N ARG A 59 -7.92 -2.79 -6.11
CA ARG A 59 -8.98 -2.56 -5.13
C ARG A 59 -9.74 -3.86 -4.84
N ARG A 60 -10.10 -4.61 -5.89
CA ARG A 60 -10.82 -5.89 -5.75
C ARG A 60 -10.01 -6.92 -4.97
N ILE A 61 -8.73 -7.08 -5.29
CA ILE A 61 -7.83 -8.01 -4.56
C ILE A 61 -7.76 -7.64 -3.08
N LEU A 62 -7.66 -6.35 -2.76
CA LEU A 62 -7.63 -5.89 -1.38
C LEU A 62 -8.97 -6.13 -0.65
N VAL A 63 -10.10 -5.94 -1.31
CA VAL A 63 -11.42 -6.27 -0.74
C VAL A 63 -11.54 -7.77 -0.47
N GLU A 64 -11.16 -8.61 -1.43
CA GLU A 64 -11.19 -10.08 -1.30
C GLU A 64 -10.25 -10.58 -0.18
N ALA A 65 -9.14 -9.87 0.06
CA ALA A 65 -8.22 -10.12 1.16
C ALA A 65 -8.67 -9.53 2.52
N GLY A 66 -9.85 -8.91 2.61
CA GLY A 66 -10.39 -8.35 3.85
C GLY A 66 -9.89 -6.95 4.22
N LEU A 67 -9.18 -6.27 3.32
CA LEU A 67 -8.65 -4.91 3.50
C LEU A 67 -9.55 -3.81 2.94
N GLY A 68 -10.80 -4.12 2.59
CA GLY A 68 -11.73 -3.17 1.98
C GLY A 68 -11.96 -1.88 2.78
N ARG A 69 -11.73 -1.91 4.10
CA ARG A 69 -11.86 -0.77 5.02
C ARG A 69 -10.70 0.24 4.96
N GLU A 70 -9.55 -0.16 4.44
CA GLU A 70 -8.33 0.65 4.37
C GLU A 70 -8.23 1.43 3.04
N LEU A 71 -9.14 1.19 2.11
CA LEU A 71 -9.12 1.78 0.77
C LEU A 71 -9.49 3.27 0.81
N SER A 72 -8.73 4.09 0.08
CA SER A 72 -9.04 5.51 -0.16
C SER A 72 -10.13 5.69 -1.24
#